data_AF-A0A9X2VUI5-F1
#
_entry.id   AF-A0A9X2VUI5-F1
#
_cell.length_a   1.000
_cell.length_b   1.000
_cell.length_c   1.000
_cell.angle_alpha   90.00
_cell.angle_beta   90.00
_cell.angle_gamma   90.00
#
_symmetry.space_group_name_H-M   'P 1'
#
loop_
_entity.id
_entity.type
_entity.pdbx_description
1 polymer ?
#
loop_
_entity_poly.entity_id
_entity_poly.type
_entity_poly.pdbx_seq_one_letter_code
_entity_poly.pdbx_strand_id
1 'polypeptide(L)'
;MLADWVPSDHLLVTMDADARERTQGGVAELCHRRAIPDTVVANILLGTRPIGETRAARVLHDAARTCTEEGNTAIATRLLGRALQEPATGSLASRILFDLGEVELATVPFASDRHFARVIAAPADRETDVLRVRAADLALSRGDQALVSRLTGEVRRREDMSPGARGTLLALHWLSQDWMGEVPDGSSCADSAILLYARGLVRLSSGDAESPAGATDLRNAHGMWSRTWYGTTVGGARR
;
A
#
# COMPACT_ATOMS: atom_id res chain seq x y z
N MET A 1 32.74 24.23 34.19
CA MET A 1 33.22 24.74 32.89
C MET A 1 32.40 24.02 31.83
N LEU A 2 31.21 24.55 31.55
CA LEU A 2 30.23 23.97 30.62
C LEU A 2 30.68 24.32 29.20
N ALA A 3 30.93 23.31 28.38
CA ALA A 3 31.17 23.49 26.96
C ALA A 3 29.97 24.19 26.35
N ASP A 4 30.22 25.26 25.59
CA ASP A 4 29.25 25.90 24.70
C ASP A 4 28.58 24.80 23.86
N TRP A 5 27.32 24.51 24.17
CA TRP A 5 26.46 23.76 23.28
C TRP A 5 26.19 24.67 22.09
N VAL A 6 26.93 24.50 21.01
CA VAL A 6 26.55 25.07 19.72
C VAL A 6 25.29 24.34 19.27
N PRO A 7 24.16 25.03 19.03
CA PRO A 7 22.96 24.40 18.50
C PRO A 7 23.32 23.65 17.21
N SER A 8 23.01 22.35 17.14
CA SER A 8 23.41 21.48 16.03
C SER A 8 22.96 22.00 14.66
N ASP A 9 21.87 22.77 14.61
CA ASP A 9 21.39 23.46 13.42
C ASP A 9 22.41 24.46 12.86
N HIS A 10 23.17 25.14 13.71
CA HIS A 10 24.13 26.15 13.28
C HIS A 10 25.40 25.54 12.68
N LEU A 11 25.79 24.35 13.17
CA LEU A 11 26.90 23.57 12.61
C LEU A 11 26.54 23.03 11.22
N LEU A 12 25.33 22.48 11.06
CA LEU A 12 24.89 21.98 9.77
C LEU A 12 24.77 23.10 8.73
N VAL A 13 24.26 24.28 9.11
CA VAL A 13 24.15 25.46 8.23
C VAL A 13 25.51 25.90 7.67
N THR A 14 26.58 25.78 8.45
CA THR A 14 27.95 26.12 8.00
C THR A 14 28.63 25.05 7.15
N MET A 15 28.09 23.83 7.11
CA MET A 15 28.60 22.75 6.27
C MET A 15 28.11 22.89 4.83
N ASP A 16 28.99 22.58 3.87
CA ASP A 16 28.58 22.40 2.48
C ASP A 16 27.54 21.26 2.38
N ALA A 17 26.70 21.31 1.33
CA ALA A 17 25.58 20.41 1.16
C ALA A 17 25.98 18.91 1.18
N ASP A 18 27.13 18.56 0.58
CA ASP A 18 27.62 17.18 0.48
C ASP A 18 28.16 16.68 1.83
N ALA A 19 28.76 17.57 2.62
CA ALA A 19 29.21 17.25 3.97
C ALA A 19 28.03 17.09 4.94
N ARG A 20 26.99 17.91 4.78
CA ARG A 20 25.74 17.81 5.54
C ARG A 20 25.03 16.49 5.25
N GLU A 21 24.95 16.12 3.98
CA GLU A 21 24.32 14.89 3.51
C GLU A 21 25.03 13.63 4.03
N ARG A 22 26.37 13.57 3.93
CA ARG A 22 27.17 12.46 4.49
C ARG A 22 26.99 12.33 6.01
N THR A 23 26.90 13.45 6.71
CA THR A 23 26.70 13.45 8.16
C THR A 23 25.30 12.97 8.53
N GLN A 24 24.27 13.40 7.80
CA GLN A 24 22.89 12.98 8.04
C GLN A 24 22.67 11.49 7.70
N GLY A 25 23.27 10.98 6.62
CA GLY A 25 23.29 9.55 6.30
C GLY A 25 23.96 8.72 7.40
N GLY A 26 25.13 9.16 7.87
CA GLY A 26 25.84 8.53 8.98
C GLY A 26 25.06 8.57 10.31
N VAL A 27 24.34 9.67 10.58
CA VAL A 27 23.43 9.78 11.73
C VAL A 27 22.27 8.80 11.61
N ALA A 28 21.63 8.68 10.45
CA ALA A 28 20.54 7.71 10.23
C ALA A 28 21.02 6.26 10.45
N GLU A 29 22.22 5.92 9.96
CA GLU A 29 22.84 4.62 10.20
C GLU A 29 23.10 4.36 11.69
N LEU A 30 23.60 5.37 12.40
CA LEU A 30 23.91 5.30 13.82
C LEU A 30 22.66 5.27 14.72
N CYS A 31 21.60 5.97 14.31
CA CYS A 31 20.29 5.95 14.96
C CYS A 31 19.67 4.56 14.93
N HIS A 32 19.71 3.89 13.78
CA HIS A 32 19.19 2.53 13.66
C HIS A 32 19.99 1.52 14.48
N ARG A 33 21.33 1.65 14.53
CA ARG A 33 22.16 0.80 15.42
C ARG A 33 21.83 0.98 16.90
N ARG A 34 21.26 2.12 17.29
CA ARG A 34 20.92 2.47 18.67
C ARG A 34 19.44 2.31 19.01
N ALA A 35 18.65 1.64 18.15
CA ALA A 35 17.21 1.43 18.35
C ALA A 35 16.40 2.74 18.51
N ILE A 36 16.82 3.80 17.81
CA ILE A 36 16.02 5.04 17.73
C ILE A 36 14.76 4.75 16.92
N PRO A 37 13.58 5.26 17.33
CA PRO A 37 12.32 5.03 16.62
C PRO A 37 12.42 5.42 15.14
N ASP A 38 11.87 4.59 14.26
CA ASP A 38 11.92 4.80 12.80
C ASP A 38 11.28 6.12 12.37
N THR A 39 10.31 6.64 13.14
CA THR A 39 9.69 7.95 12.93
C THR A 39 10.68 9.11 13.04
N VAL A 40 11.65 9.03 13.96
CA VAL A 40 12.70 10.04 14.11
C VAL A 40 13.67 9.99 12.93
N VAL A 41 14.08 8.79 12.52
CA VAL A 41 14.97 8.59 11.37
C VAL A 41 14.29 9.05 10.08
N ALA A 42 13.02 8.73 9.90
CA ALA A 42 12.23 9.16 8.76
C ALA A 42 12.10 10.69 8.67
N ASN A 43 11.92 11.37 9.80
CA ASN A 43 11.92 12.84 9.83
C ASN A 43 13.26 13.45 9.40
N ILE A 44 14.38 12.83 9.79
CA ILE A 44 15.71 13.24 9.31
C ILE A 44 15.78 13.03 7.79
N LEU A 45 15.41 11.84 7.31
CA LEU A 45 15.47 11.49 5.88
C LEU A 45 14.59 12.40 5.01
N LEU A 46 13.42 12.84 5.51
CA LEU A 46 12.57 13.83 4.83
C LEU A 46 13.26 15.19 4.61
N GLY A 47 14.19 15.57 5.48
CA GLY A 47 14.97 16.79 5.37
C GLY A 47 16.20 16.67 4.46
N THR A 48 16.45 15.48 3.89
CA THR A 48 17.65 15.18 3.10
C THR A 48 17.33 14.80 1.65
N ARG A 49 18.32 14.94 0.77
CA ARG A 49 18.26 14.41 -0.59
C ARG A 49 18.19 12.88 -0.61
N PRO A 50 17.67 12.27 -1.68
CA PRO A 50 17.75 10.83 -1.90
C PRO A 50 19.15 10.28 -1.71
N ILE A 51 19.33 9.39 -0.74
CA ILE A 51 20.66 8.85 -0.41
C ILE A 51 21.02 7.63 -1.26
N GLY A 52 20.06 7.09 -2.02
CA GLY A 52 20.29 5.99 -2.94
C GLY A 52 20.37 4.63 -2.23
N GLU A 53 19.71 4.49 -1.08
CA GLU A 53 19.75 3.25 -0.30
C GLU A 53 18.36 2.63 -0.14
N THR A 54 18.24 1.33 -0.46
CA THR A 54 16.98 0.58 -0.28
C THR A 54 16.52 0.55 1.18
N ARG A 55 17.45 0.68 2.13
CA ARG A 55 17.12 0.76 3.55
C ARG A 55 16.37 2.05 3.89
N ALA A 56 16.70 3.18 3.28
CA ALA A 56 15.96 4.42 3.46
C ALA A 56 14.51 4.26 3.00
N ALA A 57 14.28 3.59 1.86
CA ALA A 57 12.93 3.28 1.38
C ALA A 57 12.11 2.49 2.40
N ARG A 58 12.72 1.48 3.07
CA ARG A 58 12.06 0.68 4.10
C ARG A 58 11.71 1.49 5.35
N VAL A 59 12.66 2.25 5.88
CA VAL A 59 12.44 3.09 7.07
C VAL A 59 11.34 4.12 6.82
N LEU A 60 11.35 4.77 5.64
CA LEU A 60 10.30 5.70 5.24
C LEU A 60 8.93 5.01 5.10
N HIS A 61 8.90 3.80 4.55
CA HIS A 61 7.68 2.98 4.42
C HIS A 61 7.10 2.59 5.79
N ASP A 62 7.93 2.08 6.70
CA ASP A 62 7.50 1.68 8.05
C ASP A 62 7.01 2.88 8.88
N ALA A 63 7.69 4.02 8.79
CA ALA A 63 7.25 5.26 9.42
C ALA A 63 5.93 5.77 8.82
N ALA A 64 5.74 5.67 7.50
CA ALA A 64 4.50 6.06 6.85
C ALA A 64 3.32 5.21 7.32
N ARG A 65 3.49 3.90 7.47
CA ARG A 65 2.45 3.01 8.02
C ARG A 65 2.02 3.45 9.40
N THR A 66 2.97 3.78 10.27
CA THR A 66 2.68 4.31 11.61
C THR A 66 1.86 5.60 11.53
N CYS A 67 2.26 6.55 10.66
CA CYS A 67 1.50 7.77 10.45
C CYS A 67 0.09 7.53 9.90
N THR A 68 -0.09 6.54 9.00
CA THR A 68 -1.41 6.16 8.48
C THR A 68 -2.31 5.57 9.58
N GLU A 69 -1.75 4.71 10.44
CA GLU A 69 -2.47 4.14 11.60
C GLU A 69 -2.90 5.23 12.60
N GLU A 70 -2.10 6.28 12.74
CA GLU A 70 -2.41 7.48 13.54
C GLU A 70 -3.35 8.48 12.83
N GLY A 71 -3.75 8.20 11.58
CA GLY A 71 -4.62 9.08 10.76
C GLY A 71 -3.91 10.30 10.17
N ASN A 72 -2.58 10.40 10.28
CA ASN A 72 -1.79 11.49 9.73
C ASN A 72 -1.42 11.26 8.26
N THR A 73 -2.44 11.28 7.40
CA THR A 73 -2.33 10.99 5.97
C THR A 73 -1.38 11.94 5.23
N ALA A 74 -1.36 13.22 5.60
CA ALA A 74 -0.48 14.21 4.98
C ALA A 74 1.02 13.89 5.17
N ILE A 75 1.41 13.44 6.37
CA ILE A 75 2.80 13.02 6.61
C ILE A 75 3.09 11.68 5.92
N ALA A 76 2.14 10.74 5.96
CA ALA A 76 2.28 9.45 5.28
C ALA A 76 2.52 9.61 3.77
N THR A 77 1.74 10.46 3.08
CA THR A 77 1.93 10.79 1.66
C THR A 77 3.34 11.33 1.39
N ARG A 78 3.83 12.26 2.22
CA ARG A 78 5.18 12.82 2.07
C ARG A 78 6.27 11.76 2.25
N LEU A 79 6.14 10.90 3.25
CA LEU A 79 7.07 9.80 3.52
C LEU A 79 7.11 8.79 2.37
N LEU A 80 5.95 8.34 1.90
CA LEU A 80 5.85 7.38 0.79
C LEU A 80 6.34 7.98 -0.53
N GLY A 81 5.99 9.24 -0.81
CA GLY A 81 6.50 9.97 -1.97
C GLY A 81 8.03 10.10 -1.95
N ARG A 82 8.62 10.34 -0.76
CA ARG A 82 10.07 10.34 -0.58
C ARG A 82 10.67 8.94 -0.72
N ALA A 83 9.99 7.90 -0.25
CA ALA A 83 10.43 6.51 -0.37
C ALA A 83 10.50 6.06 -1.84
N LEU A 84 9.62 6.54 -2.71
CA LEU A 84 9.67 6.27 -4.16
C LEU A 84 10.87 6.92 -4.86
N GLN A 85 11.53 7.90 -4.24
CA GLN A 85 12.77 8.49 -4.75
C GLN A 85 14.01 7.69 -4.33
N GLU A 86 13.87 6.79 -3.36
CA GLU A 86 14.91 5.84 -2.99
C GLU A 86 14.81 4.57 -3.86
N PRO A 87 15.92 3.84 -4.05
CA PRO A 87 15.89 2.60 -4.81
C PRO A 87 15.10 1.52 -4.07
N ALA A 88 13.85 1.33 -4.48
CA ALA A 88 12.98 0.22 -4.08
C ALA A 88 12.80 -0.73 -5.27
N THR A 89 12.90 -2.05 -5.03
CA THR A 89 12.74 -3.08 -6.06
C THR A 89 11.78 -4.17 -5.59
N GLY A 90 11.20 -4.89 -6.56
CA GLY A 90 10.28 -6.00 -6.32
C GLY A 90 9.07 -5.58 -5.47
N SER A 91 8.71 -6.43 -4.50
CA SER A 91 7.52 -6.25 -3.69
C SER A 91 7.54 -4.96 -2.84
N LEU A 92 8.72 -4.46 -2.43
CA LEU A 92 8.80 -3.20 -1.69
C LEU A 92 8.31 -2.02 -2.52
N ALA A 93 8.70 -1.95 -3.80
CA ALA A 93 8.23 -0.89 -4.70
C ALA A 93 6.70 -0.98 -4.91
N SER A 94 6.18 -2.20 -5.09
CA SER A 94 4.73 -2.44 -5.19
C SER A 94 3.99 -2.04 -3.92
N ARG A 95 4.51 -2.34 -2.72
CA ARG A 95 3.93 -1.94 -1.43
C ARG A 95 3.90 -0.42 -1.26
N ILE A 96 5.02 0.27 -1.53
CA ILE A 96 5.07 1.74 -1.39
C ILE A 96 4.07 2.40 -2.33
N LEU A 97 3.97 1.93 -3.58
CA LEU A 97 2.96 2.43 -4.53
C LEU A 97 1.54 2.14 -4.07
N PHE A 98 1.27 0.93 -3.56
CA PHE A 98 -0.05 0.54 -3.08
C PHE A 98 -0.47 1.42 -1.90
N ASP A 99 0.35 1.51 -0.86
CA ASP A 99 0.07 2.30 0.35
C ASP A 99 -0.07 3.79 0.01
N LEU A 100 0.74 4.32 -0.92
CA LEU A 100 0.58 5.71 -1.38
C LEU A 100 -0.76 5.92 -2.08
N GLY A 101 -1.15 4.98 -2.94
CA GLY A 101 -2.45 5.01 -3.59
C GLY A 101 -3.61 4.94 -2.61
N GLU A 102 -3.52 4.11 -1.57
CA GLU A 102 -4.55 4.05 -0.52
C GLU A 102 -4.68 5.37 0.25
N VAL A 103 -3.55 5.96 0.68
CA VAL A 103 -3.56 7.23 1.43
C VAL A 103 -4.10 8.38 0.58
N GLU A 104 -3.76 8.42 -0.72
CA GLU A 104 -4.19 9.47 -1.64
C GLU A 104 -5.63 9.29 -2.17
N LEU A 105 -6.26 8.14 -1.95
CA LEU A 105 -7.54 7.78 -2.56
C LEU A 105 -8.64 8.81 -2.28
N ALA A 106 -8.69 9.36 -1.08
CA ALA A 106 -9.70 10.33 -0.65
C ALA A 106 -9.41 11.77 -1.12
N THR A 107 -8.14 12.12 -1.34
CA THR A 107 -7.73 13.52 -1.55
C THR A 107 -7.28 13.80 -2.98
N VAL A 108 -6.64 12.83 -3.64
CA VAL A 108 -6.05 12.97 -4.98
C VAL A 108 -6.30 11.68 -5.80
N PRO A 109 -7.55 11.38 -6.16
CA PRO A 109 -7.93 10.09 -6.75
C PRO A 109 -7.17 9.76 -8.04
N PHE A 110 -6.91 10.75 -8.91
CA PHE A 110 -6.14 10.53 -10.14
C PHE A 110 -4.68 10.11 -9.91
N ALA A 111 -4.07 10.54 -8.80
CA ALA A 111 -2.73 10.10 -8.42
C ALA A 111 -2.78 8.65 -7.92
N SER A 112 -3.76 8.36 -7.05
CA SER A 112 -4.04 7.01 -6.56
C SER A 112 -4.22 5.99 -7.70
N ASP A 113 -5.02 6.32 -8.72
CA ASP A 113 -5.22 5.46 -9.89
C ASP A 113 -3.93 5.14 -10.64
N ARG A 114 -3.06 6.14 -10.78
CA ARG A 114 -1.76 5.98 -11.42
C ARG A 114 -0.87 5.04 -10.61
N HIS A 115 -0.94 5.12 -9.28
CA HIS A 115 -0.21 4.22 -8.39
C HIS A 115 -0.75 2.80 -8.47
N PHE A 116 -2.06 2.60 -8.38
CA PHE A 116 -2.70 1.29 -8.56
C PHE A 116 -2.43 0.68 -9.94
N ALA A 117 -2.45 1.49 -11.00
CA ALA A 117 -2.11 1.02 -12.34
C ALA A 117 -0.69 0.45 -12.41
N ARG A 118 0.27 1.11 -11.75
CA ARG A 118 1.66 0.63 -11.66
C ARG A 118 1.78 -0.66 -10.84
N VAL A 119 1.01 -0.79 -9.75
CA VAL A 119 0.96 -2.03 -8.96
C VAL A 119 0.41 -3.19 -9.78
N ILE A 120 -0.72 -2.99 -10.48
CA ILE A 120 -1.35 -4.00 -11.34
C ILE A 120 -0.38 -4.45 -12.45
N ALA A 121 0.38 -3.52 -13.02
CA ALA A 121 1.34 -3.77 -14.09
C ALA A 121 2.72 -4.28 -13.63
N ALA A 122 3.03 -4.26 -12.32
CA ALA A 122 4.36 -4.63 -11.80
C ALA A 122 4.77 -6.05 -12.24
N PRO A 123 6.06 -6.44 -12.20
CA PRO A 123 6.50 -7.84 -12.39
C PRO A 123 5.97 -8.76 -11.29
N ALA A 124 5.80 -10.06 -11.57
CA ALA A 124 5.19 -10.95 -10.59
C ALA A 124 6.14 -11.42 -9.48
N ASP A 125 5.59 -11.36 -8.28
CA ASP A 125 6.03 -12.08 -7.11
C ASP A 125 4.77 -12.39 -6.27
N ARG A 126 4.84 -13.36 -5.37
CA ARG A 126 3.67 -13.85 -4.61
C ARG A 126 2.99 -12.74 -3.80
N GLU A 127 3.75 -11.76 -3.35
CA GLU A 127 3.23 -10.66 -2.56
C GLU A 127 2.61 -9.56 -3.43
N THR A 128 3.27 -9.21 -4.53
CA THR A 128 2.76 -8.31 -5.55
C THR A 128 1.44 -8.84 -6.10
N ASP A 129 1.25 -10.15 -6.26
CA ASP A 129 -0.05 -10.74 -6.66
C ASP A 129 -1.22 -10.32 -5.76
N VAL A 130 -1.01 -10.31 -4.43
CA VAL A 130 -2.04 -9.86 -3.47
C VAL A 130 -2.31 -8.37 -3.63
N LEU A 131 -1.25 -7.57 -3.78
CA LEU A 131 -1.37 -6.12 -3.98
C LEU A 131 -2.06 -5.77 -5.30
N ARG A 132 -1.84 -6.53 -6.37
CA ARG A 132 -2.51 -6.33 -7.67
C ARG A 132 -4.01 -6.52 -7.55
N VAL A 133 -4.44 -7.61 -6.90
CA VAL A 133 -5.85 -7.90 -6.69
C VAL A 133 -6.51 -6.78 -5.89
N ARG A 134 -5.88 -6.34 -4.79
CA ARG A 134 -6.40 -5.24 -3.97
C ARG A 134 -6.43 -3.91 -4.73
N ALA A 135 -5.38 -3.59 -5.49
CA ALA A 135 -5.33 -2.37 -6.30
C ALA A 135 -6.43 -2.34 -7.36
N ALA A 136 -6.71 -3.48 -8.02
CA ALA A 136 -7.78 -3.59 -8.99
C ALA A 136 -9.16 -3.47 -8.35
N ASP A 137 -9.36 -4.08 -7.17
CA ASP A 137 -10.61 -4.00 -6.41
C ASP A 137 -10.90 -2.57 -5.93
N LEU A 138 -9.89 -1.87 -5.41
CA LEU A 138 -10.02 -0.46 -5.02
C LEU A 138 -10.30 0.46 -6.22
N ALA A 139 -9.59 0.26 -7.33
CA ALA A 139 -9.84 1.02 -8.56
C ALA A 139 -11.26 0.78 -9.11
N LEU A 140 -11.76 -0.46 -9.04
CA LEU A 140 -13.12 -0.79 -9.45
C LEU A 140 -14.16 -0.17 -8.50
N SER A 141 -13.93 -0.26 -7.20
CA SER A 141 -14.80 0.32 -6.16
C SER A 141 -14.91 1.84 -6.28
N ARG A 142 -13.84 2.50 -6.74
CA ARG A 142 -13.84 3.94 -7.05
C ARG A 142 -14.59 4.29 -8.35
N GLY A 143 -15.01 3.31 -9.13
CA GLY A 143 -15.73 3.48 -10.39
C GLY A 143 -14.84 3.60 -11.63
N ASP A 144 -13.53 3.33 -11.55
CA ASP A 144 -12.66 3.34 -12.75
C ASP A 144 -12.69 2.02 -13.52
N GLN A 145 -13.87 1.70 -14.04
CA GLN A 145 -14.13 0.47 -14.77
C GLN A 145 -13.24 0.38 -16.02
N ALA A 146 -13.00 1.50 -16.70
CA ALA A 146 -12.15 1.55 -17.90
C ALA A 146 -10.69 1.23 -17.59
N LEU A 147 -10.15 1.77 -16.49
CA LEU A 147 -8.79 1.43 -16.04
C LEU A 147 -8.68 -0.05 -15.68
N VAL A 148 -9.62 -0.57 -14.89
CA VAL A 148 -9.62 -1.97 -14.46
C VAL A 148 -9.74 -2.90 -15.65
N SER A 149 -10.70 -2.67 -16.55
CA SER A 149 -10.88 -3.39 -17.81
C SER A 149 -9.58 -3.46 -18.62
N ARG A 150 -8.95 -2.30 -18.86
CA ARG A 150 -7.71 -2.20 -19.64
C ARG A 150 -6.56 -2.97 -18.99
N LEU A 151 -6.34 -2.78 -17.69
CA LEU A 151 -5.19 -3.36 -16.99
C LEU A 151 -5.35 -4.86 -16.74
N THR A 152 -6.58 -5.32 -16.49
CA THR A 152 -6.88 -6.74 -16.26
C THR A 152 -7.00 -7.53 -17.56
N GLY A 153 -7.28 -6.88 -18.70
CA GLY A 153 -7.30 -7.55 -20.01
C GLY A 153 -5.98 -8.22 -20.38
N GLU A 154 -4.85 -7.65 -19.92
CA GLU A 154 -3.52 -8.23 -20.13
C GLU A 154 -3.23 -9.44 -19.23
N VAL A 155 -3.98 -9.62 -18.14
CA VAL A 155 -3.77 -10.72 -17.17
C VAL A 155 -3.99 -12.08 -17.81
N ARG A 156 -4.83 -12.18 -18.84
CA ARG A 156 -5.02 -13.45 -19.56
C ARG A 156 -3.74 -13.95 -20.22
N ARG A 157 -2.83 -13.06 -20.63
CA ARG A 157 -1.56 -13.40 -21.28
C ARG A 157 -0.41 -13.59 -20.29
N ARG A 158 -0.62 -13.31 -19.00
CA ARG A 158 0.41 -13.40 -17.98
C ARG A 158 0.53 -14.82 -17.44
N GLU A 159 1.71 -15.41 -17.62
CA GLU A 159 2.08 -16.72 -17.07
C GLU A 159 2.83 -16.60 -15.75
N ASP A 160 3.29 -15.39 -15.40
CA ASP A 160 4.09 -15.11 -14.21
C ASP A 160 3.25 -15.00 -12.93
N MET A 161 1.92 -15.10 -13.02
CA MET A 161 0.98 -14.88 -11.93
C MET A 161 0.47 -16.18 -11.31
N SER A 162 0.23 -16.18 -10.00
CA SER A 162 -0.43 -17.31 -9.35
C SER A 162 -1.84 -17.54 -9.92
N PRO A 163 -2.30 -18.81 -10.03
CA PRO A 163 -3.62 -19.12 -10.56
C PRO A 163 -4.77 -18.43 -9.82
N GLY A 164 -4.64 -18.28 -8.49
CA GLY A 164 -5.63 -17.60 -7.65
C GLY A 164 -5.75 -16.10 -7.97
N ALA A 165 -4.62 -15.38 -8.00
CA ALA A 165 -4.62 -13.96 -8.35
C ALA A 165 -5.12 -13.73 -9.78
N ARG A 166 -4.73 -14.60 -10.72
CA ARG A 166 -5.22 -14.57 -12.10
C ARG A 166 -6.73 -14.77 -12.19
N GLY A 167 -7.27 -15.74 -11.46
CA GLY A 167 -8.71 -15.98 -11.37
C GLY A 167 -9.48 -14.76 -10.85
N THR A 168 -9.00 -14.15 -9.76
CA THR A 168 -9.66 -12.96 -9.18
C THR A 168 -9.60 -11.75 -10.10
N LEU A 169 -8.45 -11.48 -10.74
CA LEU A 169 -8.33 -10.36 -11.67
C LEU A 169 -9.19 -10.55 -12.93
N LEU A 170 -9.36 -11.79 -13.40
CA LEU A 170 -10.31 -12.10 -14.48
C LEU A 170 -11.75 -11.90 -14.02
N ALA A 171 -12.10 -12.25 -12.78
CA ALA A 171 -13.44 -11.97 -12.25
C ALA A 171 -13.72 -10.46 -12.17
N LEU A 172 -12.75 -9.67 -11.68
CA LEU A 172 -12.84 -8.20 -11.65
C LEU A 172 -12.92 -7.61 -13.07
N HIS A 173 -12.19 -8.19 -14.04
CA HIS A 173 -12.29 -7.81 -15.45
C HIS A 173 -13.73 -7.96 -15.95
N TRP A 174 -14.34 -9.15 -15.77
CA TRP A 174 -15.71 -9.39 -16.22
C TRP A 174 -16.72 -8.50 -15.51
N LEU A 175 -16.58 -8.32 -14.20
CA LEU A 175 -17.43 -7.40 -13.42
C LEU A 175 -17.34 -5.97 -13.96
N SER A 176 -16.15 -5.50 -14.35
CA SER A 176 -15.98 -4.17 -14.95
C SER A 176 -16.65 -4.03 -16.33
N GLN A 177 -16.77 -5.10 -17.12
CA GLN A 177 -17.47 -5.07 -18.41
C GLN A 177 -18.98 -5.04 -18.23
N ASP A 178 -19.50 -5.83 -17.28
CA ASP A 178 -20.93 -5.92 -16.99
C ASP A 178 -21.49 -4.53 -16.62
N TRP A 179 -20.72 -3.76 -15.85
CA TRP A 179 -21.08 -2.40 -15.46
C TRP A 179 -21.05 -1.38 -16.61
N MET A 180 -20.29 -1.64 -17.67
CA MET A 180 -20.31 -0.79 -18.87
C MET A 180 -21.48 -1.13 -19.82
N GLY A 181 -22.11 -2.29 -19.65
CA GLY A 181 -23.26 -2.73 -20.46
C GLY A 181 -24.61 -2.18 -19.99
N GLU A 182 -24.71 -1.72 -18.74
CA GLU A 182 -25.93 -1.21 -18.11
C GLU A 182 -25.93 0.32 -17.98
N VAL A 183 -25.73 1.07 -19.07
CA VAL A 183 -26.15 2.49 -19.10
C VAL A 183 -27.56 2.54 -19.68
N PRO A 184 -28.63 2.40 -18.87
CA PRO A 184 -29.94 2.85 -19.32
C PRO A 184 -29.86 4.36 -19.49
N ASP A 185 -30.28 4.85 -20.66
CA ASP A 185 -30.40 6.27 -20.96
C ASP A 185 -31.30 6.95 -19.90
N GLY A 186 -30.68 7.48 -18.85
CA GLY A 186 -31.30 8.35 -17.84
C GLY A 186 -31.96 7.67 -16.65
N SER A 187 -31.20 7.28 -15.62
CA SER A 187 -31.61 7.50 -14.21
C SER A 187 -30.50 7.17 -13.19
N SER A 188 -30.19 8.16 -12.35
CA SER A 188 -29.50 8.13 -11.04
C SER A 188 -28.41 7.07 -10.75
N CYS A 189 -27.16 7.52 -10.68
CA CYS A 189 -25.92 6.73 -10.61
C CYS A 189 -25.55 6.15 -9.22
N ALA A 190 -26.32 6.40 -8.15
CA ALA A 190 -25.87 6.09 -6.78
C ALA A 190 -26.38 4.75 -6.19
N ASP A 191 -27.53 4.22 -6.62
CA ASP A 191 -28.14 3.04 -5.97
C ASP A 191 -27.69 1.68 -6.55
N SER A 192 -27.13 1.66 -7.77
CA SER A 192 -26.82 0.41 -8.48
C SER A 192 -25.53 -0.28 -8.01
N ALA A 193 -24.54 0.49 -7.54
CA ALA A 193 -23.22 -0.05 -7.17
C ALA A 193 -23.27 -0.98 -5.94
N ILE A 194 -24.13 -0.68 -4.96
CA ILE A 194 -24.28 -1.48 -3.73
C ILE A 194 -25.01 -2.80 -4.01
N LEU A 195 -26.00 -2.80 -4.92
CA LEU A 195 -26.78 -4.00 -5.25
C LEU A 195 -25.99 -5.01 -6.10
N LEU A 196 -25.06 -4.55 -6.95
CA LEU A 196 -24.27 -5.43 -7.81
C LEU A 196 -23.12 -6.12 -7.07
N TYR A 197 -22.49 -5.45 -6.10
CA TYR A 197 -21.48 -6.08 -5.24
C TYR A 197 -22.07 -7.24 -4.42
N ALA A 198 -23.31 -7.07 -3.91
CA ALA A 198 -24.04 -8.14 -3.22
C ALA A 198 -24.42 -9.30 -4.16
N ARG A 199 -24.77 -9.02 -5.42
CA ARG A 199 -25.18 -10.03 -6.41
C ARG A 199 -24.01 -10.87 -6.95
N GLY A 200 -22.82 -10.28 -7.05
CA GLY A 200 -21.58 -10.99 -7.42
C GLY A 200 -21.15 -12.04 -6.37
N LEU A 201 -21.29 -11.72 -5.09
CA LEU A 201 -21.01 -12.66 -3.99
C LEU A 201 -21.96 -13.88 -3.97
N VAL A 202 -23.23 -13.69 -4.36
CA VAL A 202 -24.21 -14.79 -4.41
C VAL A 202 -23.91 -15.79 -5.53
N ARG A 203 -23.42 -15.34 -6.69
CA ARG A 203 -23.08 -16.25 -7.81
C ARG A 203 -21.80 -17.06 -7.59
N LEU A 204 -20.86 -16.55 -6.79
CA LEU A 204 -19.67 -17.31 -6.39
C LEU A 204 -19.94 -18.28 -5.23
N SER A 205 -21.02 -18.08 -4.47
CA SER A 205 -21.49 -18.98 -3.41
C SER A 205 -22.37 -20.13 -3.94
N SER A 206 -22.95 -20.00 -5.14
CA SER A 206 -23.83 -21.00 -5.76
C SER A 206 -23.10 -22.04 -6.62
N GLY A 207 -21.79 -22.24 -6.42
CA GLY A 207 -21.09 -23.42 -6.94
C GLY A 207 -21.38 -24.60 -6.03
N ASP A 208 -22.03 -25.62 -6.57
CA ASP A 208 -22.50 -26.84 -5.91
C ASP A 208 -21.61 -27.34 -4.77
N ALA A 209 -22.07 -27.12 -3.55
CA ALA A 209 -21.69 -27.90 -2.38
C ALA A 209 -22.97 -28.38 -1.71
N GLU A 210 -23.22 -29.67 -1.81
CA GLU A 210 -24.25 -30.36 -1.02
C GLU A 210 -24.12 -29.98 0.46
N SER A 211 -25.26 -29.59 1.02
CA SER A 211 -25.44 -29.31 2.44
C SER A 211 -25.03 -30.52 3.30
N PRO A 212 -24.48 -30.26 4.50
CA PRO A 212 -25.36 -30.47 5.65
C PRO A 212 -25.27 -29.36 6.70
N ALA A 213 -26.46 -28.87 7.04
CA ALA A 213 -26.94 -28.48 8.37
C ALA A 213 -25.93 -27.94 9.41
N GLY A 214 -26.06 -26.65 9.74
CA GLY A 214 -25.49 -26.09 10.98
C GLY A 214 -25.31 -24.58 10.96
N ALA A 215 -26.40 -23.82 10.88
CA ALA A 215 -26.36 -22.37 10.99
C ALA A 215 -26.10 -21.93 12.44
N THR A 216 -25.07 -21.13 12.68
CA THR A 216 -25.06 -20.15 13.78
C THR A 216 -24.15 -18.95 13.48
N ASP A 217 -24.80 -17.78 13.40
CA ASP A 217 -24.36 -16.42 13.74
C ASP A 217 -23.23 -15.70 12.96
N LEU A 218 -23.62 -14.76 12.07
CA LEU A 218 -22.74 -13.84 11.33
C LEU A 218 -23.03 -12.35 11.68
N ARG A 219 -23.06 -11.99 12.97
CA ARG A 219 -23.24 -10.58 13.39
C ARG A 219 -21.98 -9.81 13.82
N ASN A 220 -20.77 -10.40 13.77
CA ASN A 220 -19.54 -9.74 14.26
C ASN A 220 -18.34 -9.82 13.30
N ALA A 221 -18.47 -9.39 12.03
CA ALA A 221 -17.36 -9.49 11.06
C ALA A 221 -16.67 -8.17 10.67
N HIS A 222 -17.14 -7.00 11.14
CA HIS A 222 -16.62 -5.70 10.66
C HIS A 222 -15.48 -5.08 11.51
N GLY A 223 -14.99 -5.76 12.55
CA GLY A 223 -13.95 -5.22 13.47
C GLY A 223 -12.67 -6.05 13.60
N MET A 224 -12.49 -7.12 12.80
CA MET A 224 -11.49 -8.17 13.10
C MET A 224 -10.30 -8.26 12.13
N TRP A 225 -10.18 -7.37 11.13
CA TRP A 225 -9.16 -7.49 10.09
C TRP A 225 -7.88 -6.65 10.33
N SER A 226 -7.79 -5.93 11.45
CA SER A 226 -6.65 -5.02 11.73
C SER A 226 -5.68 -5.51 12.80
N ARG A 227 -5.85 -6.70 13.41
CA ARG A 227 -5.08 -7.09 14.62
C ARG A 227 -4.37 -8.44 14.64
N THR A 228 -4.33 -9.19 13.55
CA THR A 228 -3.58 -10.46 13.52
C THR A 228 -2.61 -10.41 12.36
N TRP A 229 -1.36 -10.85 12.61
CA TRP A 229 -0.12 -10.66 11.81
C TRP A 229 0.63 -9.37 12.20
N TYR A 230 1.47 -9.29 13.24
CA TYR A 230 2.64 -10.12 13.59
C TYR A 230 2.84 -10.21 15.11
N GLY A 231 2.90 -11.43 15.65
CA GLY A 231 3.40 -11.71 16.99
C GLY A 231 4.40 -12.86 16.94
N THR A 232 5.70 -12.54 16.75
CA THR A 232 6.77 -13.52 16.94
C THR A 232 7.41 -13.24 18.30
N THR A 233 6.98 -13.99 19.31
CA THR A 233 7.66 -14.04 20.61
C THR A 233 8.97 -14.79 20.46
N VAL A 234 10.09 -14.07 20.49
CA VAL A 234 11.41 -14.67 20.76
C VAL A 234 11.46 -14.96 22.26
N GLY A 235 11.15 -16.20 22.63
CA GLY A 235 11.34 -16.73 23.98
C GLY A 235 12.83 -16.91 24.27
N GLY A 236 13.34 -16.16 25.24
CA GLY A 236 14.64 -16.40 25.83
C GLY A 236 14.67 -17.69 26.64
N ALA A 237 15.77 -18.44 26.53
CA ALA A 237 16.17 -19.45 27.50
C ALA A 237 17.57 -19.08 28.01
N ARG A 238 17.63 -18.61 29.26
CA ARG A 238 18.84 -18.67 30.09
C ARG A 238 18.86 -20.04 30.76
N ARG A 239 19.99 -20.74 30.65
CA ARG A 239 20.69 -21.37 31.78
C ARG A 239 22.17 -21.23 31.54
#